data_AF-A0A0F8XAB1-F1
#
_entry.id   AF-A0A0F8XAB1-F1
#
_cell.length_a   1.000
_cell.length_b   1.000
_cell.length_c   1.000
_cell.angle_alpha   90.00
_cell.angle_beta   90.00
_cell.angle_gamma   90.00
#
_symmetry.space_group_name_H-M   'P 1'
#
loop_
_entity.id
_entity.type
_entity.pdbx_description
1 polymer ?
#
loop_
_entity_poly.entity_id
_entity_poly.type
_entity_poly.pdbx_seq_one_letter_code
_entity_poly.pdbx_strand_id
1 'polypeptide(L)'
;MALWVYGKKPETSQDVLIGPFNSTMRAMQAAEKLDDSQTFDLKTRNQADATRQVKAKLFEGESSPSMASKFITRFEHKGKESVKEQVEEPQVESK
;
A
#
# COMPACT_ATOMS: atom_id res chain seq x y z
N MET A 1 9.31 -13.01 -11.86
CA MET A 1 9.88 -12.16 -10.80
C MET A 1 9.51 -10.72 -11.13
N ALA A 2 9.14 -9.94 -10.13
CA ALA A 2 8.65 -8.58 -10.27
C ALA A 2 9.39 -7.69 -9.27
N LEU A 3 9.85 -6.54 -9.74
CA LEU A 3 10.61 -5.60 -8.92
C LEU A 3 9.66 -4.61 -8.25
N TRP A 4 9.85 -4.40 -6.97
CA TRP A 4 9.09 -3.47 -6.15
C TRP A 4 10.04 -2.50 -5.48
N VAL A 5 9.62 -1.25 -5.33
CA VAL A 5 10.44 -0.21 -4.71
C VAL A 5 9.68 0.37 -3.53
N TYR A 6 10.26 0.20 -2.36
CA TYR A 6 9.80 0.83 -1.13
C TYR A 6 10.63 2.08 -0.88
N GLY A 7 10.02 3.12 -0.33
CA GLY A 7 10.75 4.30 0.13
C GLY A 7 9.78 5.32 0.69
N LYS A 8 10.29 6.49 1.05
CA LYS A 8 9.50 7.59 1.57
C LYS A 8 9.38 8.69 0.52
N LYS A 9 8.21 9.32 0.46
CA LYS A 9 8.07 10.53 -0.35
C LYS A 9 8.84 11.68 0.30
N PRO A 10 9.73 12.38 -0.41
CA PRO A 10 10.51 13.48 0.15
C PRO A 10 9.63 14.57 0.77
N GLU A 11 8.49 14.87 0.13
CA GLU A 11 7.62 15.98 0.54
C GLU A 11 6.77 15.68 1.78
N THR A 12 6.32 14.42 1.94
CA THR A 12 5.35 14.04 2.97
C THR A 12 5.89 13.03 3.98
N SER A 13 7.13 12.55 3.78
CA SER A 13 7.75 11.45 4.55
C SER A 13 6.89 10.19 4.65
N GLN A 14 5.91 10.04 3.75
CA GLN A 14 4.99 8.91 3.76
C GLN A 14 5.62 7.69 3.09
N ASP A 15 5.57 6.54 3.77
CA ASP A 15 6.00 5.27 3.21
C ASP A 15 5.13 4.87 2.02
N VAL A 16 5.78 4.54 0.91
CA VAL A 16 5.12 4.14 -0.33
C VAL A 16 5.83 2.93 -0.93
N LEU A 17 5.02 2.02 -1.46
CA LEU A 17 5.49 0.89 -2.25
C LEU A 17 5.02 1.08 -3.70
N ILE A 18 5.98 1.19 -4.63
CA ILE A 18 5.75 1.41 -6.05
C ILE A 18 6.14 0.15 -6.83
N GLY A 19 5.28 -0.25 -7.78
CA GLY A 19 5.50 -1.43 -8.62
C GLY A 19 4.17 -2.06 -9.06
N PRO A 20 4.21 -3.26 -9.67
CA PRO A 20 5.40 -4.03 -10.01
C PRO A 20 6.10 -3.50 -11.27
N PHE A 21 7.43 -3.42 -11.23
CA PHE A 21 8.27 -3.10 -12.39
C PHE A 21 8.74 -4.37 -13.09
N ASN A 22 8.77 -4.31 -14.43
CA ASN A 22 9.24 -5.38 -15.32
C ASN A 22 10.71 -5.20 -15.76
N SER A 23 11.36 -4.11 -15.33
CA SER A 23 12.74 -3.78 -15.70
C SER A 23 13.44 -3.11 -14.53
N THR A 24 14.68 -3.52 -14.27
CA THR A 24 15.54 -2.97 -13.22
C THR A 24 15.73 -1.47 -13.39
N MET A 25 15.93 -1.01 -14.62
CA MET A 25 16.12 0.41 -14.92
C MET A 25 14.93 1.27 -14.45
N ARG A 26 13.69 0.79 -14.66
CA ARG A 26 12.48 1.51 -14.21
C ARG A 26 12.33 1.49 -12.69
N ALA A 27 12.70 0.39 -12.04
CA ALA A 27 12.71 0.31 -10.59
C ALA A 27 13.75 1.29 -10.01
N MET A 28 14.96 1.35 -10.59
CA MET A 28 16.00 2.30 -10.17
C MET A 28 15.53 3.75 -10.30
N GLN A 29 14.95 4.13 -11.44
CA GLN A 29 14.41 5.48 -11.64
C GLN A 29 13.29 5.85 -10.64
N ALA A 30 12.52 4.86 -10.17
CA ALA A 30 11.53 5.08 -9.13
C ALA A 30 12.18 5.22 -7.75
N ALA A 31 13.23 4.45 -7.47
CA ALA A 31 14.00 4.52 -6.23
C ALA A 31 14.72 5.87 -6.09
N GLU A 32 15.27 6.43 -7.17
CA GLU A 32 15.93 7.75 -7.17
C GLU A 32 15.00 8.91 -6.79
N LYS A 33 13.68 8.73 -6.91
CA LYS A 33 12.67 9.74 -6.56
C LYS A 33 12.17 9.63 -5.12
N LEU A 34 12.62 8.62 -4.39
CA LEU A 34 12.19 8.31 -3.04
C LEU A 34 13.38 8.42 -2.09
N ASP A 35 13.14 8.96 -0.90
CA ASP A 35 14.09 8.93 0.21
C ASP A 35 14.12 7.54 0.87
N ASP A 36 15.28 7.17 1.40
CA ASP A 36 15.53 5.86 2.03
C ASP A 36 15.02 4.68 1.18
N SER A 37 15.21 4.77 -0.14
CA SER A 37 14.59 3.84 -1.07
C SER A 37 15.32 2.50 -1.12
N GLN A 38 14.53 1.42 -1.17
CA GLN A 38 15.02 0.06 -1.25
C GLN A 38 14.22 -0.73 -2.29
N THR A 39 14.94 -1.53 -3.07
CA THR A 39 14.34 -2.39 -4.10
C THR A 39 14.19 -3.83 -3.60
N PHE A 40 13.08 -4.46 -3.94
CA PHE A 40 12.72 -5.81 -3.55
C PHE A 40 12.33 -6.63 -4.78
N ASP A 41 12.99 -7.76 -4.99
CA ASP A 41 12.55 -8.75 -5.95
C ASP A 41 11.54 -9.71 -5.29
N LEU A 42 10.31 -9.69 -5.78
CA LEU A 42 9.22 -10.53 -5.28
C LEU A 42 8.63 -11.38 -6.39
N LYS A 43 8.14 -12.56 -6.03
CA LYS A 43 7.44 -13.46 -6.96
C LYS A 43 6.00 -13.03 -7.26
N THR A 44 5.48 -12.04 -6.52
CA THR A 44 4.10 -11.57 -6.64
C THR A 44 4.01 -10.29 -7.46
N ARG A 45 2.93 -10.16 -8.24
CA ARG A 45 2.52 -8.92 -8.92
C ARG A 45 1.37 -8.22 -8.21
N ASN A 46 0.84 -8.82 -7.13
CA ASN A 46 -0.23 -8.26 -6.34
C ASN A 46 0.34 -7.29 -5.30
N GLN A 47 -0.16 -6.07 -5.27
CA GLN A 47 0.32 -5.00 -4.39
C GLN A 47 0.11 -5.31 -2.90
N ALA A 48 -1.03 -5.89 -2.52
CA ALA A 48 -1.32 -6.20 -1.11
C ALA A 48 -0.36 -7.27 -0.58
N ASP A 49 -0.13 -8.31 -1.40
CA ASP A 49 0.80 -9.38 -1.09
C ASP A 49 2.26 -8.89 -1.06
N ALA A 50 2.65 -8.06 -2.03
CA ALA A 50 3.96 -7.41 -2.07
C ALA A 50 4.19 -6.55 -0.81
N THR A 51 3.20 -5.76 -0.42
CA THR A 51 3.25 -4.92 0.78
C THR A 51 3.46 -5.74 2.04
N ARG A 52 2.75 -6.87 2.18
CA ARG A 52 2.91 -7.78 3.32
C ARG A 52 4.32 -8.37 3.36
N GLN A 53 4.84 -8.83 2.23
CA GLN A 53 6.19 -9.41 2.13
C GLN A 53 7.29 -8.37 2.41
N VAL A 54 7.15 -7.15 1.89
CA VAL A 54 8.10 -6.05 2.15
C VAL A 54 8.07 -5.65 3.62
N LYS A 55 6.88 -5.44 4.21
CA LYS A 55 6.75 -5.12 5.64
C LYS A 55 7.35 -6.20 6.54
N ALA A 56 7.15 -7.48 6.21
CA ALA A 56 7.75 -8.58 6.96
C ALA A 56 9.28 -8.53 6.91
N LYS A 57 9.87 -8.30 5.72
CA LYS A 57 11.33 -8.16 5.57
C LYS A 57 11.90 -6.95 6.30
N LEU A 58 11.20 -5.82 6.27
CA LEU A 58 11.61 -4.61 7.00
C LEU A 58 11.61 -4.87 8.51
N PHE A 59 10.57 -5.53 9.03
CA PHE A 59 10.48 -5.88 10.45
C PHE A 59 11.52 -6.91 10.90
N GLU A 60 11.81 -7.92 10.07
CA GLU A 60 12.85 -8.92 10.34
C GLU A 60 14.26 -8.30 10.34
N GLY A 61 14.52 -7.31 9.48
CA GLY A 61 15.77 -6.53 9.48
C GLY A 61 15.92 -5.56 10.66
N GLU A 62 14.80 -5.15 11.27
CA GLU A 62 14.74 -4.25 12.42
C GLU A 62 14.88 -4.97 13.78
N SER A 63 15.19 -6.27 13.80
CA SER A 63 15.70 -6.97 15.00
C SER A 63 17.19 -6.70 15.29
N SER A 64 17.65 -5.49 14.97
CA SER A 64 18.77 -4.83 15.67
C SER A 64 18.15 -3.82 16.65
N PRO A 65 18.47 -3.90 17.96
CA PRO A 65 17.56 -3.49 19.02
C PRO A 65 17.55 -1.96 19.21
N SER A 66 16.54 -1.25 18.71
CA SER A 66 16.26 0.09 19.24
C SER A 66 14.84 0.63 19.12
N MET A 67 13.93 0.08 18.31
CA MET A 67 12.63 0.76 18.13
C MET A 67 11.42 -0.14 17.89
N ALA A 68 11.42 -1.35 18.44
CA ALA A 68 10.21 -2.15 18.52
C ALA A 68 9.23 -1.55 19.55
N SER A 69 8.40 -0.59 19.13
CA SER A 69 7.03 -0.37 19.65
C SER A 69 6.46 0.95 19.16
N LYS A 70 5.67 0.93 18.07
CA LYS A 70 4.57 1.89 17.84
C LYS A 70 3.64 1.63 16.64
N PHE A 71 3.66 0.44 16.03
CA PHE A 71 2.70 0.12 14.96
C PHE A 71 1.94 -1.18 15.22
N ILE A 72 1.21 -1.23 16.34
CA ILE A 72 0.05 -2.12 16.42
C ILE A 72 -1.10 -1.40 15.72
N THR A 73 -1.29 -1.70 14.43
CA THR A 73 -2.46 -1.26 13.66
C THR A 73 -3.70 -1.96 14.21
N ARG A 74 -4.63 -1.19 14.78
CA ARG A 74 -5.98 -1.65 15.10
C ARG A 74 -6.77 -1.86 13.81
N PHE A 75 -6.83 -3.11 13.36
CA PHE A 75 -7.83 -3.58 12.40
C PHE A 75 -8.98 -4.22 13.18
N GLU A 76 -10.22 -3.76 12.94
CA GLU A 76 -11.55 -4.44 13.01
C GLU A 76 -12.57 -3.31 12.70
N HIS A 77 -13.60 -3.41 11.87
CA HIS A 77 -14.40 -4.56 11.48
C HIS A 77 -15.14 -4.29 10.15
N LYS A 78 -15.34 -5.38 9.41
CA LYS A 78 -16.06 -5.49 8.14
C LYS A 78 -17.57 -5.56 8.42
N GLY A 79 -18.35 -4.61 7.94
CA GLY A 79 -19.82 -4.69 7.88
C GLY A 79 -20.27 -4.59 6.42
N LYS A 80 -20.74 -5.72 5.87
CA LYS A 80 -21.33 -5.83 4.53
C LYS A 80 -22.80 -5.43 4.62
N GLU A 81 -23.30 -4.62 3.70
CA GLU A 81 -24.67 -4.65 3.17
C GLU A 81 -24.68 -3.72 1.94
N SER A 82 -24.63 -4.27 0.73
CA SER A 82 -25.77 -4.69 -0.10
C SER A 82 -26.62 -3.52 -0.60
N VAL A 83 -26.44 -3.28 -1.89
CA VAL A 83 -27.29 -2.54 -2.82
C VAL A 83 -28.78 -2.71 -2.53
N LYS A 84 -29.50 -1.60 -2.44
CA LYS A 84 -30.88 -1.48 -2.98
C LYS A 84 -31.06 -0.08 -3.57
N GLU A 85 -30.88 -0.05 -4.88
CA GLU A 85 -31.61 0.81 -5.80
C GLU A 85 -33.11 0.75 -5.46
N GLN A 86 -33.72 1.91 -5.25
CA GLN A 86 -35.13 2.15 -5.53
C GLN A 86 -35.31 3.65 -5.77
N VAL A 87 -35.59 3.93 -7.03
CA VAL A 87 -36.09 5.19 -7.60
C VAL A 87 -37.46 5.48 -7.00
N GLU A 88 -37.71 6.70 -6.56
CA GLU A 88 -39.08 7.22 -6.49
C GLU A 88 -39.09 8.73 -6.76
N GLU A 89 -39.55 9.09 -7.96
CA GLU A 89 -40.07 10.42 -8.29
C GLU A 89 -41.26 10.75 -7.37
N PRO A 90 -41.33 11.94 -6.76
CA PRO A 90 -42.62 12.47 -6.34
C PRO A 90 -43.29 13.18 -7.53
N GLN A 91 -44.36 12.56 -8.02
CA GLN A 91 -45.34 13.20 -8.89
C GLN A 91 -46.03 14.38 -8.18
N VAL A 92 -46.42 15.33 -9.02
CA VAL A 92 -47.18 16.57 -8.80
C VAL A 92 -48.58 16.27 -8.23
N GLU A 93 -49.14 17.15 -7.40
CA GLU A 93 -50.42 17.85 -7.63
C GLU A 93 -51.11 18.40 -6.37
N SER A 94 -51.29 19.72 -6.44
CA SER A 94 -52.36 20.60 -5.94
C SER A 94 -53.41 20.07 -4.97
N LYS A 95 -53.64 20.88 -3.92
CA LYS A 95 -54.99 21.13 -3.40
C LYS A 95 -55.13 22.56 -2.89
#